data_AF-A0AAD2UHR7-F1
#
_entry.id   AF-A0AAD2UHR7-F1
#
_cell.length_a   1.000
_cell.length_b   1.000
_cell.length_c   1.000
_cell.angle_alpha   90.00
_cell.angle_beta   90.00
_cell.angle_gamma   90.00
#
_symmetry.space_group_name_H-M   'P 1'
#
loop_
_entity.id
_entity.type
_entity.pdbx_description
1 polymer ?
#
loop_
_entity_poly.entity_id
_entity_poly.type
_entity_poly.pdbx_seq_one_letter_code
_entity_poly.pdbx_strand_id
1 'polypeptide(L)' 'WCSALGVDAGCYATLVHFPVRPAVWLERDDETGFQQVLERAGYLAKEHTKARGTGERNFGCSRS' A
#
# COMPACT_ATOMS: atom_id res chain seq x y z
N TRP A 1 3.12 8.67 -7.35
CA TRP A 1 1.65 8.78 -7.46
C TRP A 1 1.26 10.18 -7.89
N CYS A 2 1.77 11.26 -7.27
CA CYS A 2 1.58 12.62 -7.75
C CYS A 2 1.96 12.79 -9.23
N SER A 3 3.12 12.27 -9.65
CA SER A 3 3.57 12.24 -11.05
C SER A 3 2.63 11.48 -11.99
N ALA A 4 2.02 10.40 -11.51
CA ALA A 4 1.05 9.61 -12.28
C ALA A 4 -0.31 10.32 -12.40
N LEU A 5 -0.63 11.23 -11.47
CA LEU A 5 -1.87 12.01 -11.45
C LEU A 5 -1.69 13.44 -11.98
N GLY A 6 -0.46 13.84 -12.33
CA GLY A 6 -0.14 15.20 -12.76
C GLY A 6 -0.35 16.27 -11.68
N VAL A 7 -0.30 15.91 -10.40
CA VAL A 7 -0.49 16.84 -9.28
C VAL A 7 0.84 17.19 -8.61
N ASP A 8 0.90 18.37 -7.98
CA ASP A 8 2.12 18.82 -7.29
C ASP A 8 2.49 17.89 -6.13
N ALA A 9 3.78 17.55 -6.02
CA ALA A 9 4.22 16.66 -4.95
C ALA A 9 4.30 17.38 -3.59
N GLY A 10 4.67 18.66 -3.56
CA GLY A 10 4.81 19.42 -2.32
C GLY A 10 3.48 19.61 -1.58
N CYS A 11 2.41 19.91 -2.31
CA CYS A 11 1.07 20.12 -1.75
C CYS A 11 0.37 18.82 -1.33
N TYR A 12 0.68 17.70 -1.99
CA TYR A 12 -0.10 16.47 -1.85
C TYR A 12 0.67 15.29 -1.22
N ALA A 13 2.00 15.39 -1.06
CA ALA A 13 2.81 14.30 -0.48
C ALA A 13 2.39 13.86 0.93
N THR A 14 1.73 14.72 1.70
CA THR A 14 1.31 14.45 3.09
C THR A 14 0.09 13.54 3.21
N LEU A 15 -0.64 13.31 2.11
CA LEU A 15 -1.85 12.47 2.11
C LEU A 15 -1.55 10.97 2.19
N VAL A 16 -0.30 10.56 1.98
CA VAL A 16 0.12 9.15 2.05
C VAL A 16 1.20 9.00 3.11
N HIS A 17 0.93 8.17 4.10
CA HIS A 17 1.94 7.77 5.08
C HIS A 17 2.87 6.72 4.45
N PHE A 18 4.11 7.11 4.17
CA PHE A 18 5.16 6.17 3.78
C PHE A 18 5.91 5.70 5.03
N PRO A 19 6.00 4.39 5.27
CA PRO A 19 6.79 3.89 6.40
C PRO A 19 8.27 4.16 6.19
N VAL A 20 9.00 4.45 7.28
CA VAL A 20 10.44 4.77 7.29
C VAL A 20 11.30 3.71 6.58
N ARG A 21 10.88 2.44 6.59
CA ARG A 21 11.54 1.33 5.89
C ARG A 21 10.61 0.71 4.85
N PRO A 22 10.39 1.34 3.68
CA PRO A 22 9.36 0.91 2.73
C PRO A 22 9.70 -0.40 1.99
N ALA A 23 10.97 -0.81 2.00
CA ALA A 23 11.44 -2.08 1.47
C ALA A 23 11.92 -3.00 2.61
N VAL A 24 11.83 -4.30 2.37
CA VAL A 24 12.36 -5.35 3.25
C VAL A 24 13.20 -6.28 2.39
N TRP A 25 14.36 -6.70 2.89
CA TRP A 25 15.18 -7.75 2.28
C TRP A 25 14.82 -9.08 2.93
N LEU A 26 14.58 -10.10 2.12
CA LEU A 26 14.26 -11.44 2.58
C LEU A 26 15.35 -12.38 2.09
N GLU A 27 15.98 -13.10 3.03
CA GLU A 27 16.92 -14.16 2.70
C GLU A 27 16.18 -15.46 2.38
N ARG A 28 16.80 -16.31 1.57
CA ARG A 28 16.28 -17.65 1.31
C ARG A 28 16.32 -18.43 2.62
N ASP A 29 15.22 -19.12 2.94
CA ASP A 29 15.03 -19.93 4.15
C ASP A 29 14.85 -19.15 5.47
N ASP A 30 14.63 -17.83 5.43
CA ASP A 30 14.20 -17.05 6.61
C ASP A 30 12.67 -17.09 6.79
N GLU A 31 12.18 -18.17 7.40
CA GLU A 31 10.75 -18.36 7.67
C GLU A 31 10.18 -17.27 8.61
N THR A 32 10.98 -16.78 9.54
CA THR A 32 10.53 -15.76 10.51
C THR A 32 10.37 -14.40 9.82
N GLY A 33 11.36 -13.98 9.03
CA GLY A 33 11.27 -12.79 8.20
C GLY A 33 10.14 -12.87 7.19
N PHE A 34 9.88 -14.07 6.64
CA PHE A 34 8.78 -14.28 5.71
C PHE A 34 7.41 -14.03 6.35
N GLN A 35 7.17 -14.55 7.56
CA GLN A 35 5.92 -14.30 8.28
C GLN A 35 5.72 -12.81 8.62
N GLN A 36 6.78 -12.12 9.06
CA GLN A 36 6.72 -10.68 9.35
C GLN A 36 6.42 -9.84 8.11
N VAL A 37 6.97 -10.23 6.95
CA VAL A 37 6.67 -9.58 5.66
C VAL A 37 5.21 -9.81 5.26
N LEU A 38 4.67 -11.03 5.46
CA LEU A 38 3.26 -11.33 5.16
C LEU A 38 2.30 -10.49 6.01
N GLU A 39 2.54 -10.38 7.31
CA GLU A 39 1.73 -9.55 8.21
C GLU A 39 1.73 -8.08 7.74
N ARG A 40 2.91 -7.56 7.40
CA ARG A 40 3.09 -6.20 6.91
C ARG A 40 2.44 -5.98 5.53
N ALA A 41 2.48 -6.98 4.65
CA ALA A 41 1.81 -6.94 3.36
C ALA A 41 0.28 -6.96 3.50
N GLY A 42 -0.25 -7.69 4.50
CA GLY A 42 -1.67 -7.70 4.84
C GLY A 42 -2.20 -6.31 5.19
N TYR A 43 -1.42 -5.52 5.93
CA TYR A 43 -1.73 -4.10 6.21
C TYR A 43 -1.81 -3.25 4.93
N LEU A 44 -0.86 -3.42 4.00
CA LEU A 44 -0.82 -2.68 2.74
C LEU A 44 -1.95 -3.06 1.77
N ALA A 45 -2.40 -4.31 1.79
CA ALA A 45 -3.54 -4.75 0.99
C ALA A 45 -4.87 -4.09 1.40
N LYS A 46 -4.88 -3.34 2.52
CA LYS A 46 -6.09 -2.79 3.16
C LYS A 46 -7.17 -3.86 3.40
N GLU A 47 -6.84 -5.14 3.39
CA GLU A 47 -7.81 -6.25 3.39
C GLU A 47 -8.76 -6.12 4.60
N HIS A 48 -8.18 -5.80 5.76
CA HIS A 48 -8.88 -5.60 7.03
C HIS A 48 -9.77 -4.35 7.14
N THR A 49 -9.57 -3.32 6.32
CA THR A 49 -10.29 -2.03 6.42
C THR A 49 -10.94 -1.61 5.10
N LYS A 50 -10.85 -2.46 4.07
CA LYS A 50 -11.46 -2.20 2.77
C LYS A 50 -12.95 -2.42 2.91
N ALA A 51 -13.70 -1.32 2.98
CA ALA A 51 -15.15 -1.36 2.85
C ALA A 51 -15.51 -2.04 1.52
N ARG A 52 -16.03 -3.27 1.59
CA ARG A 52 -16.59 -3.97 0.44
C ARG A 52 -18.05 -3.56 0.31
N GLY A 53 -18.44 -2.97 -0.83
CA GLY A 53 -19.86 -2.83 -1.19
C GLY A 53 -20.46 -1.42 -1.32
N THR A 54 -19.69 -0.32 -1.29
CA THR A 54 -20.27 1.04 -1.43
C THR A 54 -20.12 1.68 -2.82
N GLY A 55 -19.79 0.90 -3.84
CA GLY A 55 -19.90 1.32 -5.25
C GLY A 55 -18.95 2.41 -5.76
N GLU A 56 -18.21 3.12 -4.91
CA GLU A 56 -17.34 4.23 -5.35
C GLU A 56 -15.96 4.23 -4.66
N ARG A 57 -14.94 4.51 -5.47
CA ARG A 57 -13.60 5.05 -5.14
C ARG A 57 -12.69 4.22 -4.22
N ASN A 58 -12.19 3.10 -4.76
CA ASN A 58 -10.95 2.50 -4.30
C ASN A 58 -9.93 2.49 -5.46
N PHE A 59 -8.65 2.74 -5.18
CA PHE A 59 -7.54 2.82 -6.15
C PHE A 59 -7.32 1.56 -7.04
N GLY A 60 -8.14 0.51 -6.90
CA GLY A 60 -8.05 -0.74 -7.67
C GLY A 60 -9.26 -1.06 -8.53
N CYS A 61 -10.23 -0.15 -8.68
CA CYS A 61 -11.31 -0.33 -9.65
C CYS A 61 -10.87 0.23 -11.00
N SER A 62 -10.55 -0.66 -11.95
CA SER A 62 -10.48 -0.32 -13.37
C SER A 62 -11.82 0.31 -13.76
N ARG A 63 -11.79 1.50 -14.38
CA ARG A 63 -12.98 2.04 -15.04
C ARG A 63 -13.26 1.13 -16.25
N SER A 64 -14.37 0.41 -16.22
CA SER A 64 -14.98 -0.18 -17.42
C SER A 64 -15.61 0.92 -18.27
#